data_AF-U1GBM9-F1
#
_entry.id   AF-U1GBM9-F1
#
_cell.length_a   1.000
_cell.length_b   1.000
_cell.length_c   1.000
_cell.angle_alpha   90.00
_cell.angle_beta   90.00
_cell.angle_gamma   90.00
#
_symmetry.space_group_name_H-M   'P 1'
#
loop_
_entity.id
_entity.type
_entity.pdbx_description
1 polymer ?
#
loop_
_entity_poly.entity_id
_entity_poly.type
_entity_poly.pdbx_seq_one_letter_code
_entity_poly.pdbx_strand_id
1 'polypeptide(L)' 'MESRARWRLLTTTAKLPPVHPGEILMEDCLWEMDITQHKLAVSIGVLPRRINEIVH' A
#
# COMPACT_ATOMS: atom_id res chain seq x y z
N MET A 1 -40.63 -9.57 -12.97
CA MET A 1 -39.63 -10.43 -13.64
C MET A 1 -38.33 -9.66 -13.63
N GLU A 2 -37.45 -10.03 -12.71
CA GLU A 2 -36.19 -9.36 -12.46
C GLU A 2 -35.26 -9.41 -13.67
N SER A 3 -34.55 -8.31 -13.93
CA SER A 3 -33.29 -8.35 -14.67
C SER A 3 -32.23 -7.65 -13.84
N ARG A 4 -31.91 -8.33 -12.73
CA ARG A 4 -30.62 -8.26 -12.04
C ARG A 4 -29.53 -8.61 -13.06
N ALA A 5 -28.77 -7.62 -13.54
CA ALA A 5 -27.37 -7.79 -13.98
C ALA A 5 -26.88 -6.52 -14.70
N ARG A 6 -26.61 -5.45 -13.95
CA ARG A 6 -25.70 -4.40 -14.44
C ARG A 6 -24.51 -4.19 -13.52
N TRP A 7 -24.00 -5.28 -12.93
CA TRP A 7 -22.65 -5.29 -12.36
C TRP A 7 -21.64 -5.71 -13.43
N ARG A 8 -21.76 -5.25 -14.70
CA ARG A 8 -20.83 -5.65 -15.78
C ARG A 8 -19.40 -5.41 -15.31
N LEU A 9 -18.78 -6.53 -14.97
CA LEU A 9 -17.38 -6.86 -14.83
C LEU A 9 -16.48 -5.77 -15.43
N LEU A 10 -15.99 -4.87 -14.58
CA LEU A 10 -14.76 -4.13 -14.85
C LEU A 10 -13.58 -5.05 -14.53
N THR A 11 -13.49 -6.20 -15.20
CA THR A 11 -12.25 -6.98 -15.19
C THR A 11 -11.34 -6.37 -16.23
N THR A 12 -10.79 -5.20 -15.89
CA THR A 12 -9.76 -4.57 -16.69
C THR A 12 -8.54 -5.49 -16.69
N THR A 13 -8.36 -6.25 -17.78
CA THR A 13 -7.21 -7.12 -18.06
C THR A 13 -5.92 -6.33 -18.32
N ALA A 14 -5.86 -5.04 -17.93
CA ALA A 14 -4.64 -4.26 -18.01
C ALA A 14 -3.83 -4.52 -16.74
N LYS A 15 -2.60 -5.03 -16.89
CA LYS A 15 -1.66 -5.08 -15.78
C LYS A 15 -1.36 -3.66 -15.35
N LEU A 16 -1.55 -3.38 -14.06
CA LEU A 16 -1.08 -2.13 -13.47
C LEU A 16 0.43 -2.04 -13.61
N PRO A 17 1.00 -0.83 -13.72
CA PRO A 17 2.43 -0.66 -13.59
C PRO A 17 2.90 -1.24 -12.25
N PRO A 18 4.12 -1.79 -12.19
CA PRO A 18 4.68 -2.23 -10.91
C PRO A 18 4.76 -1.02 -9.96
N VAL A 19 4.17 -1.17 -8.77
CA VAL A 19 4.25 -0.18 -7.69
C VAL A 19 5.18 -0.76 -6.63
N HIS A 20 6.14 0.04 -6.16
CA HIS A 20 7.05 -0.40 -5.13
C HIS A 20 6.35 -0.35 -3.76
N PRO A 21 6.49 -1.38 -2.89
CA PRO A 21 5.88 -1.35 -1.56
C PRO A 21 6.37 -0.17 -0.71
N GLY A 22 7.59 0.31 -0.95
CA GLY A 22 8.13 1.52 -0.33
C GLY A 22 7.38 2.80 -0.65
N GLU A 23 6.85 2.93 -1.88
CA GLU A 23 6.07 4.09 -2.30
C GLU A 23 4.76 4.15 -1.50
N ILE A 24 4.05 3.02 -1.43
CA ILE A 24 2.80 2.88 -0.66
C ILE A 24 3.06 3.14 0.83
N LEU A 25 4.17 2.62 1.37
CA LEU A 25 4.50 2.82 2.79
C LEU A 25 4.77 4.29 3.12
N MET A 26 5.41 5.04 2.22
CA MET A 26 5.67 6.47 2.41
C MET A 26 4.37 7.28 2.38
N GLU A 27 3.52 7.04 1.39
CA GLU A 27 2.28 7.77 1.17
C GLU A 27 1.21 7.45 2.23
N ASP A 28 0.83 6.18 2.33
CA ASP A 28 -0.36 5.78 3.09
C ASP A 28 -0.10 5.56 4.58
N CYS A 29 1.17 5.47 5.00
CA CYS A 29 1.53 5.27 6.41
C CYS A 29 2.31 6.45 6.97
N LEU A 30 3.46 6.82 6.39
CA LEU A 30 4.34 7.79 7.03
C LEU A 30 3.82 9.22 6.90
N TRP A 31 3.40 9.63 5.69
CA TRP A 31 2.85 10.96 5.44
C TRP A 31 1.44 11.11 6.01
N GLU A 32 0.54 10.17 5.74
CA GLU A 32 -0.83 10.18 6.29
C GLU A 32 -0.87 10.21 7.83
N MET A 33 0.04 9.48 8.50
CA MET A 33 0.06 9.41 9.97
C MET A 33 1.02 10.41 10.64
N ASP A 34 1.77 11.21 9.87
CA ASP A 34 2.82 12.11 10.33
C ASP A 34 3.82 11.41 11.30
N ILE A 35 4.35 10.26 10.87
CA ILE A 35 5.31 9.48 11.65
C ILE A 35 6.58 9.20 10.86
N THR A 36 7.69 9.00 11.59
CA THR A 36 8.97 8.62 10.99
C THR A 36 9.07 7.10 10.80
N GLN A 37 9.91 6.66 9.86
CA GLN A 37 10.24 5.23 9.65
C GLN A 37 10.70 4.55 10.95
N HIS A 38 11.48 5.25 11.77
CA HIS A 38 11.94 4.74 13.05
C HIS A 38 10.78 4.53 14.04
N LYS A 39 9.87 5.50 14.14
CA LYS A 39 8.68 5.41 15.01
C LYS A 39 7.79 4.24 14.58
N LEU A 40 7.61 4.04 13.27
CA LEU A 40 6.91 2.88 12.73
C LEU A 40 7.62 1.57 13.07
N ALA A 41 8.94 1.49 12.85
CA ALA A 41 9.70 0.27 13.12
C ALA A 41 9.59 -0.18 14.58
N VAL A 42 9.72 0.77 15.51
CA VAL A 42 9.57 0.52 16.95
C VAL A 42 8.14 0.10 17.30
N SER A 43 7.11 0.73 16.72
CA SER A 43 5.72 0.42 17.05
C SER A 43 5.29 -0.99 16.63
N ILE A 44 5.86 -1.51 15.54
CA ILE A 44 5.58 -2.88 15.06
C ILE A 44 6.63 -3.91 15.50
N GLY A 45 7.61 -3.51 16.31
CA GLY A 45 8.62 -4.40 16.89
C GLY A 45 9.65 -4.94 15.90
N VAL A 46 9.99 -4.19 14.86
CA VAL A 46 11.01 -4.56 13.86
C VAL A 46 12.23 -3.66 13.93
N LEU A 47 13.36 -4.16 13.40
CA LEU A 47 14.56 -3.33 13.24
C LEU A 47 14.31 -2.20 12.22
N PRO A 48 14.72 -0.95 12.49
CA PRO A 48 14.54 0.17 11.55
C PRO A 48 15.07 -0.09 10.13
N ARG A 49 16.15 -0.88 10.01
CA ARG A 49 16.71 -1.30 8.72
C ARG A 49 15.70 -2.02 7.82
N ARG A 50 14.73 -2.76 8.39
CA ARG A 50 13.70 -3.44 7.60
C ARG A 50 12.77 -2.46 6.89
N ILE A 51 12.49 -1.32 7.49
CA ILE A 51 11.70 -0.28 6.84
C ILE A 51 12.51 0.35 5.71
N ASN A 52 13.81 0.58 5.93
CA ASN A 52 14.70 1.10 4.89
C ASN A 52 14.77 0.16 3.68
N GLU A 53 14.83 -1.15 3.90
CA GLU A 53 14.82 -2.18 2.83
C GLU A 53 13.50 -2.28 2.07
N ILE A 54 12.40 -1.74 2.62
CA ILE A 54 11.12 -1.64 1.92
C ILE A 54 11.06 -0.35 1.10
N VAL A 55 11.72 0.71 1.55
CA VAL A 55 11.70 2.04 0.91
C VAL A 55 12.76 2.19 -0.20
N HIS A 56 13.91 1.52 -0.08
CA HIS A 56 15.05 1.55 -1.01
C HIS A 56 15.11 0.31 -1.90
#